data_AF-A0A068V9X9-F1
#
_entry.id   AF-A0A068V9X9-F1
#
_cell.length_a   1.000
_cell.length_b   1.000
_cell.length_c   1.000
_cell.angle_alpha   90.00
_cell.angle_beta   90.00
_cell.angle_gamma   90.00
#
_symmetry.space_group_name_H-M   'P 1'
#
loop_
_entity.id
_entity.type
_entity.pdbx_description
1 polymer ?
#
loop_
_entity_poly.entity_id
_entity_poly.type
_entity_poly.pdbx_seq_one_letter_code
_entity_poly.pdbx_strand_id
1 'polypeptide(L)' 'MKCLKQVGLLNIDGYYDCLLGLFDKGVEEGFIRHSARHIVISAQTAGELIKKMEEYEPLHDKVAPSQSWDVKDCKLAKS' A
#
# COMPACT_ATOMS: atom_id res chain seq x y z
N MET A 1 -12.86 15.23 -3.07
CA MET A 1 -12.15 14.22 -3.87
C MET A 1 -11.14 13.53 -2.96
N LYS A 2 -11.21 12.20 -2.80
CA LYS A 2 -10.27 11.41 -1.98
C LYS A 2 -9.40 10.59 -2.93
N CYS A 3 -8.11 10.91 -3.04
CA CYS A 3 -7.16 10.05 -3.74
C CYS A 3 -6.91 8.80 -2.89
N LEU A 4 -7.22 7.62 -3.43
CA LEU A 4 -6.84 6.35 -2.82
C LEU A 4 -5.35 6.12 -3.11
N LYS A 5 -4.50 6.50 -2.17
CA LYS A 5 -3.08 6.14 -2.21
C LYS A 5 -2.92 4.75 -1.60
N GLN A 6 -2.24 3.86 -2.32
CA GLN A 6 -1.96 2.52 -1.80
C GLN A 6 -1.04 2.56 -0.60
N VAL A 7 -1.31 1.66 0.34
CA VAL A 7 -0.54 1.48 1.57
C VAL A 7 0.20 0.15 1.45
N GLY A 8 1.52 0.21 1.32
CA GLY A 8 2.39 -0.96 1.38
C GLY A 8 2.67 -1.34 2.83
N LEU A 9 2.53 -2.62 3.15
CA LEU A 9 2.73 -3.16 4.48
C LEU A 9 3.75 -4.30 4.44
N LEU A 10 4.90 -4.09 5.08
CA LEU A 10 5.97 -5.09 5.15
C LEU A 10 5.66 -6.10 6.25
N ASN A 11 5.34 -7.32 5.86
CA ASN A 11 4.91 -8.39 6.74
C ASN A 11 6.04 -9.39 7.01
N ILE A 12 6.94 -9.04 7.94
CA ILE A 12 8.05 -9.90 8.35
C ILE A 12 7.51 -11.01 9.26
N ASP A 13 7.78 -12.27 8.93
CA ASP A 13 7.39 -13.47 9.69
C ASP A 13 5.91 -13.51 10.14
N GLY A 14 5.01 -12.96 9.32
CA GLY A 14 3.58 -12.97 9.61
C GLY A 14 3.13 -12.04 10.74
N TYR A 15 3.97 -11.08 11.15
CA TYR A 15 3.65 -10.14 12.23
C TYR A 15 2.31 -9.40 12.03
N TYR A 16 1.95 -9.11 10.78
CA TYR A 16 0.71 -8.42 10.43
C TYR A 16 -0.40 -9.34 9.90
N ASP A 17 -0.23 -10.67 9.96
CA ASP A 17 -1.24 -11.62 9.47
C ASP A 17 -2.58 -11.46 10.18
N CYS A 18 -2.56 -11.22 11.50
CA CYS A 18 -3.77 -10.96 12.27
C CYS A 18 -4.50 -9.70 11.80
N LEU A 19 -3.77 -8.64 11.43
CA LEU A 19 -4.35 -7.40 10.91
C LEU A 19 -4.92 -7.59 9.50
N LEU A 20 -4.20 -8.30 8.64
CA LEU A 20 -4.68 -8.64 7.31
C LEU A 20 -5.94 -9.51 7.39
N GLY A 21 -5.97 -10.48 8.31
CA GLY A 21 -7.13 -11.32 8.58
C GLY A 21 -8.33 -10.54 9.13
N LEU A 22 -8.11 -9.48 9.93
CA LEU A 22 -9.20 -8.60 10.37
C LEU A 22 -9.86 -7.88 9.18
N PHE A 23 -9.06 -7.40 8.23
CA PHE A 23 -9.59 -6.81 7.01
C PHE A 23 -10.33 -7.85 6.14
N ASP A 24 -9.84 -9.09 6.07
CA ASP A 24 -10.53 -10.17 5.33
C ASP A 24 -11.89 -10.48 5.94
N LYS A 25 -11.97 -10.59 7.27
CA LYS A 25 -13.24 -10.73 7.99
C LYS A 25 -14.16 -9.54 7.79
N GLY A 26 -13.63 -8.31 7.81
CA GLY A 26 -14.41 -7.11 7.53
C GLY A 26 -14.98 -7.06 6.11
N VAL A 27 -14.30 -7.69 5.14
CA VAL A 27 -14.83 -7.86 3.77
C VAL A 27 -15.92 -8.94 3.74
N GLU A 28 -15.69 -10.09 4.40
CA GLU A 28 -16.65 -11.19 4.50
C GLU A 28 -17.98 -10.75 5.16
N GLU A 29 -17.87 -10.00 6.26
CA GLU A 29 -19.03 -9.45 7.00
C GLU A 29 -19.69 -8.26 6.26
N GLY A 30 -19.11 -7.79 5.15
CA GLY A 30 -19.67 -6.73 4.31
C GLY A 30 -19.44 -5.30 4.84
N PHE A 31 -18.64 -5.14 5.90
CA PHE A 31 -18.21 -3.83 6.40
C PHE A 31 -17.25 -3.12 5.45
N ILE A 32 -16.45 -3.88 4.69
CA ILE A 32 -15.45 -3.38 3.75
C ILE A 32 -15.83 -3.79 2.34
N ARG A 33 -15.92 -2.81 1.41
CA ARG A 33 -16.11 -3.10 -0.01
C ARG A 33 -14.90 -3.88 -0.53
N HIS A 34 -15.13 -4.90 -1.36
CA HIS A 34 -14.06 -5.70 -1.97
C HIS A 34 -13.02 -4.83 -2.71
N SER A 35 -13.43 -3.70 -3.31
CA SER A 35 -12.55 -2.74 -3.96
C SER A 35 -11.57 -2.05 -3.00
N ALA A 36 -11.91 -1.94 -1.71
CA ALA A 36 -11.05 -1.35 -0.68
C ALA A 36 -9.98 -2.32 -0.16
N ARG A 37 -10.13 -3.64 -0.37
CA ARG A 37 -9.11 -4.62 -0.01
C ARG A 37 -7.81 -4.40 -0.79
N HIS A 38 -7.90 -3.95 -2.03
CA HIS A 38 -6.74 -3.68 -2.89
C HIS A 38 -5.96 -2.40 -2.52
N ILE A 39 -6.39 -1.66 -1.48
CA ILE A 39 -5.68 -0.49 -0.98
C ILE A 39 -4.44 -0.90 -0.19
N VAL A 40 -4.49 -2.04 0.50
CA VAL A 40 -3.38 -2.54 1.33
C VAL A 40 -2.69 -3.68 0.61
N ILE A 41 -1.41 -3.51 0.30
CA ILE A 41 -0.56 -4.55 -0.29
C ILE A 41 0.40 -5.03 0.79
N SER A 42 0.51 -6.35 0.97
CA SER A 42 1.52 -6.94 1.84
C SER A 42 2.55 -7.78 1.08
N ALA A 43 3.77 -7.77 1.61
CA ALA A 43 4.86 -8.64 1.15
C ALA A 43 5.82 -8.92 2.30
N GLN A 44 6.57 -10.02 2.21
CA GLN A 44 7.51 -10.43 3.26
C GLN A 44 8.86 -9.71 3.15
N THR A 45 9.18 -9.19 1.98
CA THR A 45 10.42 -8.46 1.72
C THR A 45 10.12 -7.07 1.15
N ALA A 46 11.01 -6.11 1.43
CA ALA A 46 10.86 -4.75 0.92
C ALA A 46 10.93 -4.70 -0.62
N GLY A 47 11.78 -5.54 -1.23
CA GLY A 47 11.90 -5.62 -2.69
C GLY A 47 10.62 -6.10 -3.37
N GLU A 48 9.98 -7.14 -2.82
CA GLU A 48 8.68 -7.60 -3.31
C GLU A 48 7.58 -6.56 -3.08
N LEU A 49 7.61 -5.85 -1.94
CA LEU A 49 6.62 -4.82 -1.65
C LEU A 49 6.67 -3.69 -2.69
N ILE A 50 7.89 -3.19 -2.96
CA ILE A 50 8.11 -2.12 -3.95
C ILE A 50 7.68 -2.60 -5.33
N LYS A 51 8.08 -3.81 -5.73
CA LYS A 51 7.67 -4.39 -7.02
C LYS A 51 6.14 -4.49 -7.16
N LYS A 52 5.43 -4.95 -6.12
CA LYS A 52 3.96 -5.02 -6.12
C LYS A 52 3.30 -3.63 -6.15
N MET A 53 3.94 -2.61 -5.58
CA MET A 53 3.47 -1.23 -5.64
C MET A 53 3.74 -0.59 -7.01
N GLU A 54 4.81 -0.97 -7.70
CA GLU A 54 5.14 -0.51 -9.06
C GLU A 54 4.26 -1.18 -10.13
N GLU A 55 3.96 -2.47 -9.98
CA GLU A 55 3.09 -3.24 -10.87
C GLU A 55 1.60 -2.90 -10.70
N TYR A 56 1.25 -2.10 -9.71
CA TYR A 56 -0.14 -1.71 -9.51
C TYR A 56 -0.61 -0.73 -10.59
N GLU A 57 -1.39 -1.24 -11.53
CA GLU A 57 -2.22 -0.40 -12.39
C GLU A 57 -3.56 -0.10 -11.70
N PRO A 58 -3.86 1.19 -11.41
CA PRO A 58 -5.17 1.55 -10.88
C PRO A 58 -6.25 1.23 -11.92
N LEU A 59 -7.06 0.21 -11.65
CA LEU A 59 -8.28 -0.12 -12.41
C LEU A 59 -9.37 0.97 -12.27
N HIS A 60 -9.17 1.97 -11.40
CA HIS A 60 -10.02 3.15 -11.31
C HIS A 60 -9.38 4.30 -12.09
N ASP A 61 -10.22 5.02 -12.83
CA ASP A 61 -9.87 6.18 -13.65
C ASP A 61 -8.69 6.98 -13.07
N LYS A 62 -7.72 7.24 -13.94
CA LYS A 62 -6.54 8.05 -13.67
C LYS A 62 -6.99 9.42 -13.12
N VAL A 63 -6.93 9.64 -11.81
CA VAL A 63 -7.22 10.97 -11.22
C VAL A 63 -6.07 11.61 -10.45
N ALA A 64 -4.86 11.04 -10.51
CA ALA A 64 -3.66 11.78 -10.14
C ALA A 64 -2.48 11.35 -11.02
N PRO A 65 -1.72 12.30 -11.60
CA PRO A 65 -0.47 11.97 -12.26
C PRO A 65 0.46 11.30 -11.25
N SER A 66 1.22 10.30 -11.70
CA SER A 66 2.21 9.60 -10.90
C SER A 66 3.21 10.61 -10.33
N GLN A 67 2.98 11.08 -9.10
CA GLN A 67 4.01 11.79 -8.38
C GLN A 67 5.03 10.76 -7.94
N SER A 68 6.11 10.68 -8.72
CA SER A 68 7.42 10.24 -8.26
C SER A 68 7.68 10.90 -6.91
N TRP A 69 7.92 10.09 -5.89
CA TRP A 69 8.47 10.59 -4.64
C TRP A 69 9.90 11.04 -4.93
N ASP A 70 10.08 12.29 -5.35
CA ASP A 70 11.40 12.90 -5.42
C ASP A 70 11.88 13.02 -3.95
N VAL A 71 12.67 12.03 -3.51
CA VAL A 71 13.41 12.09 -2.25
C VAL A 71 14.56 13.09 -2.48
N LYS A 72 14.22 14.36 -2.39
CA LYS A 72 15.11 15.49 -2.12
C LYS A 72 14.42 16.17 -0.93
N ASP A 73 14.78 15.86 0.31
CA ASP A 73 15.99 16.36 0.92
C ASP A 73 16.48 15.46 2.06
N CYS A 74 17.66 14.89 1.89
CA CYS A 74 18.53 14.53 3.01
C CYS A 74 19.90 15.12 2.70
N LYS A 75 19.99 16.46 2.68
CA LYS A 75 21.28 17.16 2.60
C LYS A 75 21.74 17.59 3.98
N LEU A 76 22.90 17.01 4.32
CA LEU A 76 23.93 17.40 5.29
C LEU A 76 23.63 18.63 6.18
N ALA A 77 23.67 18.41 7.49
CA ALA A 77 24.39 19.32 8.38
C ALA A 77 25.61 18.57 8.94
N LYS A 78 26.76 18.74 8.27
CA LYS A 78 28.06 18.65 8.95
C LYS A 78 28.33 20.05 9.50
N SER A 79 28.49 20.17 10.82
CA SER A 79 29.43 21.11 11.44
C SER A 79 29.82 20.57 12.81
#